data_AF-A0A811RJZ3-F1
#
_entry.id   AF-A0A811RJZ3-F1
#
_cell.length_a   1.000
_cell.length_b   1.000
_cell.length_c   1.000
_cell.angle_alpha   90.00
_cell.angle_beta   90.00
_cell.angle_gamma   90.00
#
_symmetry.space_group_name_H-M   'P 1'
#
loop_
_entity.id
_entity.type
_entity.pdbx_description
1 polymer ?
#
loop_
_entity_poly.entity_id
_entity_poly.type
_entity_poly.pdbx_seq_one_letter_code
_entity_poly.pdbx_strand_id
1 'polypeptide(L)'
;MEQMMAGATNRPQELDEAARRRLTKRLYIPLPSSETLVHRGCEEARAWIIRNLLEKDGLFMLSEEETSAICKLTEGYSGSDMKNLVKDASMGPLREALQRGVEITKLSTEDMRPVMLKDFENAMQEVRPSVSSNELGTYEEWNMQFGSLSI
;
A
#
# COMPACT_ATOMS: atom_id res chain seq x y z
N MET A 1 -14.07 -32.08 13.01
CA MET A 1 -13.24 -30.93 12.61
C MET A 1 -14.02 -30.17 11.57
N GLU A 2 -14.37 -28.91 11.84
CA GLU A 2 -14.84 -28.01 10.80
C GLU A 2 -13.61 -27.46 10.06
N GLN A 3 -13.60 -27.57 8.74
CA GLN A 3 -12.53 -27.04 7.89
C GLN A 3 -13.06 -25.77 7.21
N MET A 4 -12.29 -24.68 7.30
CA MET A 4 -12.57 -23.44 6.60
C MET A 4 -11.67 -23.35 5.37
N MET A 5 -12.26 -23.06 4.21
CA MET A 5 -11.51 -22.80 2.97
C MET A 5 -11.54 -21.31 2.67
N ALA A 6 -10.36 -20.71 2.48
CA ALA A 6 -10.20 -19.33 2.04
C ALA A 6 -9.50 -19.30 0.67
N GLY A 7 -10.00 -18.47 -0.24
CA GLY A 7 -9.42 -18.24 -1.56
C GLY A 7 -9.28 -16.74 -1.83
N ALA A 8 -8.27 -16.36 -2.62
CA ALA A 8 -8.02 -14.99 -3.06
C ALA A 8 -7.86 -14.97 -4.58
N THR A 9 -8.41 -13.96 -5.25
CA THR A 9 -8.29 -13.78 -6.71
C THR A 9 -8.37 -12.31 -7.08
N ASN A 10 -7.58 -11.90 -8.07
CA ASN A 10 -7.68 -10.59 -8.73
C ASN A 10 -8.56 -10.65 -9.99
N ARG A 11 -9.16 -11.80 -10.29
CA ARG A 11 -10.03 -12.00 -11.46
C ARG A 11 -11.35 -12.67 -11.05
N PRO A 12 -12.17 -12.02 -10.21
CA PRO A 12 -13.40 -12.61 -9.70
C PRO A 12 -14.43 -12.94 -10.81
N GLN A 13 -14.37 -12.26 -11.95
CA GLN A 13 -15.16 -12.52 -13.15
C GLN A 13 -14.88 -13.88 -13.81
N GLU A 14 -13.71 -14.48 -13.57
CA GLU A 14 -13.37 -15.81 -14.10
C GLU A 14 -13.98 -16.95 -13.24
N LEU A 15 -14.59 -16.63 -12.09
CA LEU A 15 -15.25 -17.62 -11.25
C LEU A 15 -16.57 -18.08 -11.88
N ASP A 16 -16.64 -19.37 -12.23
CA ASP A 16 -17.86 -19.97 -12.72
C ASP A 16 -18.97 -20.02 -11.65
N GLU A 17 -20.17 -20.42 -12.06
CA GLU A 17 -21.30 -20.53 -11.13
C GLU A 17 -21.06 -21.59 -10.03
N ALA A 18 -20.41 -22.70 -10.36
CA ALA A 18 -20.19 -23.80 -9.43
C ALA A 18 -19.22 -23.43 -8.30
N ALA A 19 -18.17 -22.66 -8.61
CA ALA A 19 -17.25 -22.08 -7.65
C ALA A 19 -17.96 -21.02 -6.79
N ARG A 20 -18.75 -20.13 -7.41
CA ARG A 20 -19.53 -19.13 -6.67
C ARG A 20 -20.51 -19.77 -5.69
N ARG A 21 -21.15 -20.90 -6.03
CA ARG A 21 -22.03 -21.62 -5.07
C ARG A 21 -21.27 -22.19 -3.86
N ARG A 22 -20.01 -22.61 -4.03
CA ARG A 22 -19.17 -23.14 -2.95
C ARG A 22 -18.53 -22.05 -2.08
N LEU A 23 -18.15 -20.93 -2.69
CA LEU A 23 -17.64 -19.73 -2.03
C LEU A 23 -18.81 -18.85 -1.58
N THR A 24 -19.50 -19.28 -0.52
CA THR A 24 -20.73 -18.63 -0.02
C THR A 24 -20.50 -17.25 0.57
N LYS A 25 -19.28 -16.96 1.03
CA LYS A 25 -18.82 -15.63 1.46
C LYS A 25 -17.76 -15.10 0.50
N ARG A 26 -17.98 -13.90 -0.03
CA ARG A 26 -17.12 -13.20 -0.97
C ARG A 26 -16.95 -11.77 -0.48
N LEU A 27 -15.73 -11.41 -0.13
CA LEU A 27 -15.38 -10.12 0.44
C LEU A 27 -14.54 -9.37 -0.58
N TYR A 28 -14.98 -8.17 -0.94
CA TYR A 28 -14.15 -7.24 -1.71
C TYR A 28 -13.16 -6.57 -0.76
N ILE A 29 -11.89 -6.62 -1.13
CA ILE A 29 -10.80 -5.94 -0.41
C ILE A 29 -10.37 -4.76 -1.29
N PRO A 30 -10.85 -3.53 -1.02
CA PRO A 30 -10.55 -2.39 -1.87
C PRO A 30 -9.11 -1.92 -1.71
N LEU A 31 -8.66 -1.08 -2.63
CA LEU A 31 -7.45 -0.30 -2.41
C LEU A 31 -7.63 0.60 -1.18
N PRO A 32 -6.54 0.94 -0.48
CA PRO A 32 -6.58 2.03 0.47
C PRO A 32 -6.60 3.35 -0.32
N SER A 33 -7.66 3.67 -1.06
CA SER A 33 -7.86 4.96 -1.77
C SER A 33 -8.95 5.80 -1.09
N SER A 34 -8.90 7.13 -1.25
CA SER A 34 -9.79 8.06 -0.51
C SER A 34 -11.22 8.12 -1.03
N GLU A 35 -11.51 7.62 -2.24
CA GLU A 35 -12.68 8.08 -2.98
C GLU A 35 -13.93 7.20 -2.86
N THR A 36 -13.84 5.96 -2.36
CA THR A 36 -15.04 5.15 -2.19
C THR A 36 -15.74 5.49 -0.86
N LEU A 37 -16.96 6.04 -0.95
CA LEU A 37 -17.86 6.54 0.11
C LEU A 37 -18.06 5.61 1.34
N VAL A 38 -17.57 4.38 1.25
CA VAL A 38 -17.77 3.29 2.21
C VAL A 38 -16.59 3.15 3.20
N HIS A 39 -15.42 3.75 2.93
CA HIS A 39 -14.19 3.44 3.68
C HIS A 39 -13.52 4.69 4.28
N ARG A 40 -14.04 5.16 5.43
CA ARG A 40 -13.43 6.21 6.27
C ARG A 40 -12.09 5.82 6.93
N GLY A 41 -11.41 4.77 6.44
CA GLY A 41 -10.19 4.20 7.03
C GLY A 41 -9.00 4.09 6.06
N CYS A 42 -9.13 4.62 4.84
CA CYS A 42 -8.16 4.39 3.78
C CYS A 42 -6.89 5.24 3.93
N GLU A 43 -7.01 6.50 4.35
CA GLU A 43 -5.84 7.35 4.68
C GLU A 43 -5.11 6.76 5.88
N GLU A 44 -5.85 6.27 6.87
CA GLU A 44 -5.33 5.59 8.05
C GLU A 44 -4.60 4.31 7.70
N ALA A 45 -5.09 3.53 6.73
CA ALA A 45 -4.41 2.33 6.24
C ALA A 45 -3.06 2.67 5.57
N ARG A 46 -3.02 3.71 4.72
CA ARG A 46 -1.77 4.19 4.09
C ARG A 46 -0.79 4.71 5.14
N ALA A 47 -1.26 5.54 6.07
CA ALA A 47 -0.47 6.05 7.18
C ALA A 47 0.07 4.92 8.06
N TRP A 48 -0.76 3.91 8.35
CA TRP A 48 -0.35 2.73 9.10
C TRP A 48 0.77 1.97 8.39
N ILE A 49 0.70 1.78 7.07
CA ILE A 49 1.79 1.16 6.30
C ILE A 49 3.08 1.96 6.43
N ILE A 50 3.02 3.29 6.28
CA ILE A 50 4.19 4.18 6.40
C ILE A 50 4.83 4.04 7.78
N ARG A 51 4.04 4.22 8.85
CA ARG A 51 4.53 4.16 10.24
C ARG A 51 5.14 2.79 10.54
N ASN A 52 4.44 1.69 10.25
CA ASN A 52 4.91 0.35 10.59
C ASN A 52 6.17 -0.08 9.84
N LEU A 53 6.38 0.40 8.62
CA LEU A 53 7.57 0.06 7.85
C LEU A 53 8.77 0.91 8.28
N LEU A 54 8.58 2.21 8.49
CA LEU A 54 9.65 3.09 8.94
C LEU A 54 10.09 2.84 10.40
N GLU A 55 9.15 2.49 11.29
CA GLU A 55 9.46 2.12 12.68
C GLU A 55 10.35 0.89 12.74
N LYS A 56 10.10 -0.12 11.89
CA LYS A 56 10.93 -1.33 11.81
C LYS A 56 12.36 -1.05 11.40
N ASP A 57 12.55 -0.06 10.54
CA ASP A 57 13.88 0.31 10.03
C ASP A 57 14.60 1.29 10.97
N GLY A 58 13.96 1.77 12.04
CA GLY A 58 14.52 2.76 12.97
C GLY A 58 14.69 4.15 12.35
N LEU A 59 14.01 4.40 11.22
CA LEU A 59 14.15 5.61 10.41
C LEU A 59 12.93 6.56 10.54
N PHE A 60 12.01 6.26 11.46
CA PHE A 60 10.74 6.98 11.60
C PHE A 60 10.92 8.33 12.32
N MET A 61 10.85 9.43 11.56
CA MET A 61 10.73 10.81 12.08
C MET A 61 9.82 11.70 11.22
N LEU A 62 8.77 11.13 10.61
CA LEU A 62 7.79 11.94 9.88
C LEU A 62 6.75 12.53 10.84
N SER A 63 6.40 13.79 10.64
CA SER A 63 5.27 14.40 11.34
C SER A 63 3.93 13.83 10.86
N GLU A 64 2.87 14.06 11.62
CA GLU A 64 1.51 13.66 11.21
C GLU A 64 1.06 14.44 9.96
N GLU A 65 1.46 15.70 9.84
CA GLU A 65 1.20 16.54 8.66
C GLU A 65 1.94 16.03 7.42
N GLU A 66 3.22 15.64 7.57
CA GLU A 66 4.00 15.04 6.48
C GLU A 66 3.43 13.68 6.06
N THR A 67 3.03 12.86 7.03
CA THR A 67 2.39 11.56 6.77
C THR A 67 1.08 11.76 6.02
N SER A 68 0.24 12.71 6.43
CA SER A 68 -1.01 13.03 5.70
C SER A 68 -0.74 13.58 4.29
N ALA A 69 0.30 14.39 4.11
CA ALA A 69 0.71 14.87 2.79
C ALA A 69 1.11 13.71 1.86
N ILE A 70 1.91 12.75 2.34
CA ILE A 70 2.26 11.54 1.60
C ILE A 70 0.99 10.77 1.24
N CYS A 71 0.10 10.53 2.21
CA CYS A 71 -1.13 9.79 1.97
C CYS A 71 -2.01 10.43 0.89
N LYS A 72 -2.08 11.76 0.81
CA LYS A 72 -2.81 12.47 -0.24
C LYS A 72 -2.16 12.31 -1.61
N LEU A 73 -0.84 12.39 -1.69
CA LEU A 73 -0.10 12.23 -2.94
C LEU A 73 -0.13 10.80 -3.49
N THR A 74 -0.34 9.81 -2.62
CA THR A 74 -0.38 8.38 -2.97
C THR A 74 -1.80 7.85 -3.09
N GLU A 75 -2.76 8.69 -3.48
CA GLU A 75 -4.10 8.22 -3.82
C GLU A 75 -4.03 7.22 -4.99
N GLY A 76 -4.81 6.14 -4.89
CA GLY A 76 -4.82 5.06 -5.88
C GLY A 76 -3.68 4.04 -5.74
N TYR A 77 -2.78 4.20 -4.77
CA TYR A 77 -1.74 3.20 -4.51
C TYR A 77 -2.34 1.98 -3.81
N SER A 78 -1.97 0.78 -4.27
CA SER A 78 -2.24 -0.45 -3.54
C SER A 78 -1.36 -0.57 -2.29
N GLY A 79 -1.71 -1.49 -1.39
CA GLY A 79 -0.84 -1.78 -0.24
C GLY A 79 0.57 -2.24 -0.67
N SER A 80 0.68 -2.91 -1.82
CA SER A 80 1.98 -3.29 -2.40
C SER A 80 2.74 -2.09 -2.93
N ASP A 81 2.07 -1.16 -3.60
CA ASP A 81 2.69 0.09 -4.08
C ASP A 81 3.19 0.92 -2.90
N MET A 82 2.37 1.08 -1.84
CA MET A 82 2.77 1.78 -0.61
C MET A 82 4.00 1.15 0.04
N LYS A 83 4.05 -0.20 0.11
CA LYS A 83 5.22 -0.90 0.66
C LYS A 83 6.48 -0.63 -0.17
N ASN A 84 6.37 -0.68 -1.49
CA ASN A 84 7.49 -0.43 -2.39
C ASN A 84 7.93 1.03 -2.31
N LEU A 85 6.99 1.97 -2.21
CA LEU A 85 7.26 3.38 -2.04
C LEU A 85 8.05 3.65 -0.75
N VAL A 86 7.57 3.15 0.39
CA VAL A 86 8.28 3.33 1.67
C VAL A 86 9.68 2.74 1.59
N LYS A 87 9.82 1.54 0.99
CA LYS A 87 11.13 0.92 0.80
C LYS A 87 12.07 1.76 -0.05
N ASP A 88 11.60 2.33 -1.16
CA ASP A 88 12.46 3.17 -2.00
C ASP A 88 12.80 4.51 -1.31
N ALA A 89 11.85 5.12 -0.61
CA ALA A 89 12.09 6.31 0.21
C ALA A 89 13.14 6.05 1.31
N SER A 90 13.09 4.89 1.98
CA SER A 90 14.11 4.46 2.95
C SER A 90 15.52 4.32 2.37
N MET A 91 15.66 4.16 1.05
CA MET A 91 16.96 4.14 0.38
C MET A 91 17.55 5.54 0.15
N GLY A 92 16.76 6.61 0.28
CA GLY A 92 17.19 7.99 0.11
C GLY A 92 18.39 8.36 0.99
N PRO A 93 18.30 8.20 2.33
CA PRO A 93 19.42 8.43 3.24
C PRO A 93 20.68 7.63 2.90
N LEU A 94 20.52 6.36 2.52
CA LEU A 94 21.63 5.50 2.12
C LEU A 94 22.30 6.00 0.82
N ARG A 95 21.52 6.36 -0.20
CA ARG A 95 22.04 6.94 -1.47
C ARG A 95 22.85 8.20 -1.18
N GLU A 96 22.39 9.04 -0.26
CA GLU A 96 23.08 10.27 0.13
C GLU A 96 24.38 10.00 0.91
N ALA A 97 24.40 9.02 1.83
CA ALA A 97 25.61 8.64 2.55
C ALA A 97 26.70 8.09 1.60
N LEU A 98 26.31 7.27 0.62
CA LEU A 98 27.21 6.77 -0.41
C LEU A 98 27.79 7.90 -1.27
N GLN A 99 26.98 8.91 -1.63
CA GLN A 99 27.45 10.08 -2.38
C GLN A 99 28.44 10.95 -1.60
N ARG A 100 28.37 10.95 -0.26
CA ARG A 100 29.36 11.59 0.62
C ARG A 100 30.68 10.81 0.72
N GLY A 101 30.78 9.64 0.08
CA GLY A 101 31.99 8.83 0.03
C GLY A 101 32.11 7.79 1.15
N VAL A 102 31.02 7.51 1.88
CA VAL A 102 31.02 6.43 2.87
C VAL A 102 30.98 5.09 2.14
N GLU A 103 31.91 4.19 2.47
CA GLU A 103 31.93 2.84 1.89
C GLU A 103 30.75 2.01 2.37
N ILE A 104 30.09 1.28 1.47
CA ILE A 104 28.92 0.44 1.78
C ILE A 104 29.19 -0.59 2.89
N THR A 105 30.44 -1.05 3.01
CA THR A 105 30.88 -2.03 4.01
C THR A 105 31.10 -1.42 5.40
N LYS A 106 31.18 -0.10 5.51
CA LYS A 106 31.40 0.64 6.76
C LYS A 106 30.17 1.41 7.23
N LEU A 107 29.11 1.41 6.43
CA LEU A 107 27.87 2.13 6.72
C LEU A 107 27.19 1.57 7.97
N SER A 108 26.99 2.43 8.96
CA SER A 108 26.11 2.16 10.10
C SER A 108 24.79 2.90 9.94
N THR A 109 23.80 2.56 10.77
CA THR A 109 22.53 3.30 10.86
C THR A 109 22.71 4.75 11.32
N GLU A 110 23.81 5.06 12.00
CA GLU A 110 24.11 6.41 12.52
C GLU A 110 24.60 7.36 11.42
N ASP A 111 25.15 6.83 10.33
CA ASP A 111 25.56 7.60 9.16
C ASP A 111 24.38 8.04 8.28
N MET A 112 23.21 7.42 8.52
CA MET A 112 21.98 7.68 7.79
C MET A 112 21.15 8.73 8.51
N ARG A 113 20.77 9.77 7.77
CA ARG A 113 19.73 10.70 8.26
C ARG A 113 18.37 9.99 8.30
N PRO A 114 17.40 10.49 9.08
CA PRO A 114 16.03 10.03 9.00
C PRO A 114 15.43 10.21 7.60
N VAL A 115 14.42 9.39 7.29
CA VAL A 115 13.63 9.53 6.06
C VAL A 115 12.72 10.75 6.18
N MET A 116 12.65 11.55 5.11
CA MET A 116 11.90 12.80 5.06
C MET A 116 10.86 12.77 3.93
N LEU A 117 9.91 13.71 3.93
CA LEU A 117 8.91 13.87 2.86
C LEU A 117 9.54 13.90 1.46
N LYS A 118 10.68 14.57 1.30
CA LYS A 118 11.42 14.66 0.02
C LYS A 118 11.84 13.29 -0.52
N ASP A 119 12.17 12.33 0.34
CA ASP A 119 12.52 10.98 -0.11
C ASP A 119 11.31 10.27 -0.73
N PHE A 120 10.12 10.50 -0.16
CA PHE A 120 8.87 10.02 -0.73
C PHE A 120 8.55 10.71 -2.06
N GLU A 121 8.70 12.03 -2.16
CA GLU A 121 8.49 12.77 -3.41
C GLU A 121 9.41 12.26 -4.55
N ASN A 122 10.67 11.94 -4.22
CA ASN A 122 11.61 11.33 -5.15
C ASN A 122 11.20 9.91 -5.52
N ALA A 123 10.85 9.08 -4.52
CA ALA A 123 10.44 7.70 -4.73
C ALA A 123 9.17 7.59 -5.60
N MET A 124 8.23 8.53 -5.49
CA MET A 124 7.03 8.60 -6.33
C MET A 124 7.33 8.84 -7.81
N GLN A 125 8.54 9.28 -8.18
CA GLN A 125 8.91 9.41 -9.60
C GLN A 125 9.04 8.04 -10.27
N GLU A 126 9.49 7.04 -9.51
CA GLU A 126 9.76 5.68 -9.99
C GLU A 126 8.65 4.70 -9.59
N VAL A 127 8.09 4.85 -8.38
CA VAL A 127 7.00 4.02 -7.89
C VAL A 127 5.68 4.66 -8.30
N ARG A 128 4.98 4.04 -9.24
CA ARG A 128 3.68 4.47 -9.77
C ARG A 128 2.57 3.52 -9.31
N PRO A 129 1.29 3.96 -9.24
CA PRO A 129 0.20 3.08 -8.85
C PRO A 129 0.07 1.94 -9.87
N SER A 130 -0.09 0.71 -9.37
CA SER A 130 -0.14 -0.48 -10.21
C SER A 130 -1.56 -0.88 -10.64
N VAL A 131 -2.59 -0.25 -10.06
CA VAL A 131 -3.99 -0.57 -10.35
C VAL A 131 -4.67 0.63 -11.01
N SER A 132 -5.33 0.40 -12.14
CA SER A 132 -6.03 1.44 -12.87
C SER A 132 -7.44 1.69 -12.34
N SER A 133 -7.97 2.90 -12.51
CA SER A 133 -9.34 3.24 -12.13
C SER A 133 -10.39 2.38 -12.85
N ASN A 134 -10.12 1.95 -14.08
CA ASN A 134 -11.02 1.08 -14.84
C ASN A 134 -11.13 -0.34 -14.24
N GLU A 135 -10.02 -0.88 -13.73
CA GLU A 135 -10.04 -2.17 -13.02
C GLU A 135 -10.84 -2.07 -11.72
N LEU A 136 -10.73 -0.93 -11.00
CA LEU A 136 -11.50 -0.70 -9.78
C LEU A 136 -13.01 -0.72 -10.02
N GLY A 137 -13.48 -0.03 -11.06
CA GLY A 137 -14.90 -0.05 -11.43
C GLY A 137 -15.40 -1.47 -11.71
N THR A 138 -14.59 -2.28 -12.40
CA THR A 138 -14.93 -3.69 -12.68
C THR A 138 -15.05 -4.51 -11.39
N TYR A 139 -14.18 -4.29 -10.40
CA TYR A 139 -14.25 -4.97 -9.11
C TYR A 139 -15.46 -4.53 -8.28
N GLU A 140 -15.78 -3.24 -8.28
CA GLU A 140 -16.93 -2.69 -7.58
C GLU A 140 -18.24 -3.22 -8.15
N GLU A 141 -18.41 -3.22 -9.48
CA GLU A 141 -19.59 -3.79 -10.15
C GLU A 141 -19.78 -5.27 -9.82
N TRP A 142 -18.69 -6.06 -9.87
CA TRP A 142 -18.76 -7.47 -9.50
C TRP A 142 -19.12 -7.66 -8.03
N ASN A 143 -18.57 -6.83 -7.13
CA ASN A 143 -18.90 -6.87 -5.72
C ASN A 143 -20.36 -6.51 -5.45
N MET A 144 -20.93 -5.52 -6.15
CA MET A 144 -22.36 -5.19 -6.05
C MET A 144 -23.24 -6.38 -6.43
N GLN A 145 -22.83 -7.17 -7.43
CA GLN A 145 -23.61 -8.30 -7.93
C GLN A 145 -23.46 -9.57 -7.10
N PHE A 146 -22.24 -9.90 -6.64
CA PHE A 146 -21.95 -11.20 -6.02
C PHE A 146 -21.33 -11.10 -4.62
N GLY A 147 -20.94 -9.92 -4.16
CA GLY A 147 -20.35 -9.68 -2.85
C GLY A 147 -21.27 -10.08 -1.70
N SER A 148 -20.68 -10.44 -0.57
CA SER A 148 -21.41 -10.82 0.65
C SER A 148 -21.64 -9.66 1.61
N LEU A 149 -20.95 -8.55 1.41
CA LEU A 149 -21.13 -7.31 2.14
C LEU A 149 -21.32 -6.21 1.10
N SER A 150 -22.58 -5.86 0.85
CA SER A 150 -22.93 -4.56 0.29
C SER A 150 -22.89 -3.60 1.47
N ILE A 151 -21.74 -2.97 1.69
CA ILE A 151 -21.62 -1.84 2.61
C ILE A 151 -21.78 -0.58 1.77
#